data_AF-A0AAW1DB19-F1
#
_entry.id   AF-A0AAW1DB19-F1
#
_cell.length_a   1.000
_cell.length_b   1.000
_cell.length_c   1.000
_cell.angle_alpha   90.00
_cell.angle_beta   90.00
_cell.angle_gamma   90.00
#
_symmetry.space_group_name_H-M   'P 1'
#
loop_
_entity.id
_entity.type
_entity.pdbx_description
1 polymer ?
#
loop_
_entity_poly.entity_id
_entity_poly.type
_entity_poly.pdbx_seq_one_letter_code
_entity_poly.pdbx_strand_id
1 'polypeptide(L)'
;MHAKHGDNVEFVLWTGDGLSGTASGRSSDMQVHALQNLTYLLSKTFPSQFVFPVLGHNDPGSSPGERLGYKDVGHFWRQWLPTEAINTFNKGKEILYIILKITMSQNII
;
A
#
# COMPACT_ATOMS: atom_id res chain seq x y z
N MET A 1 16.10 28.82 -10.53
CA MET A 1 17.02 27.67 -10.35
C MET A 1 16.16 26.40 -10.31
N HIS A 2 16.54 25.39 -11.09
CA HIS A 2 15.69 24.32 -11.62
C HIS A 2 14.75 23.63 -10.61
N ALA A 3 13.45 23.68 -10.90
CA ALA A 3 12.51 22.69 -10.39
C ALA A 3 12.83 21.36 -11.08
N LYS A 4 13.27 20.35 -10.33
CA LYS A 4 13.29 18.96 -10.79
C LYS A 4 12.15 18.24 -10.10
N HIS A 5 10.97 18.27 -10.69
CA HIS A 5 9.84 17.47 -10.26
C HIS A 5 9.64 16.33 -11.27
N GLY A 6 9.19 15.18 -10.79
CA GLY A 6 8.44 14.21 -11.58
C GLY A 6 7.06 14.79 -11.92
N ASP A 7 7.06 15.84 -12.74
CA ASP A 7 6.05 16.92 -12.85
C ASP A 7 4.65 16.54 -13.41
N ASN A 8 4.27 15.26 -13.50
CA ASN A 8 2.85 14.94 -13.75
C ASN A 8 2.40 13.54 -13.28
N VAL A 9 2.86 13.08 -12.11
CA VAL A 9 2.27 11.88 -11.48
C VAL A 9 1.10 12.32 -10.61
N GLU A 10 -0.12 11.94 -11.01
CA GLU A 10 -1.35 12.23 -10.26
C GLU A 10 -1.56 11.22 -9.12
N PHE A 11 -1.22 9.94 -9.37
CA PHE A 11 -1.32 8.88 -8.39
C PHE A 11 -0.36 7.72 -8.71
N VAL A 12 -0.16 6.86 -7.73
CA VAL A 12 0.61 5.62 -7.81
C VAL A 12 -0.30 4.46 -7.48
N LEU A 13 -0.37 3.47 -8.38
CA LEU A 13 -0.98 2.17 -8.07
C LEU A 13 0.14 1.21 -7.71
N TRP A 14 0.14 0.72 -6.47
CA TRP A 14 1.11 -0.27 -6.00
C TRP A 14 0.41 -1.61 -5.83
N THR A 15 0.59 -2.53 -6.78
CA THR A 15 -0.16 -3.79 -6.87
C THR A 15 0.46 -4.95 -6.06
N GLY A 16 1.21 -4.65 -5.00
CA GLY A 16 1.81 -5.65 -4.12
C GLY A 16 3.02 -6.38 -4.70
N ASP A 17 3.41 -7.49 -4.05
CA ASP A 17 4.56 -8.35 -4.37
C ASP A 17 5.88 -7.58 -4.52
N GLY A 18 6.05 -6.53 -3.71
CA GLY A 18 7.23 -5.66 -3.75
C GLY A 18 8.48 -6.29 -3.15
N LEU A 19 8.35 -7.42 -2.46
CA LEU A 19 9.44 -8.17 -1.87
C LEU A 19 9.99 -9.19 -2.87
N SER A 20 11.31 -9.23 -3.05
CA SER A 20 11.92 -10.20 -3.99
C SER A 20 11.58 -11.64 -3.59
N GLY A 21 11.57 -12.57 -4.56
CA GLY A 21 11.39 -14.00 -4.31
C GLY A 21 12.46 -14.63 -3.39
N THR A 22 13.53 -13.92 -3.02
CA THR A 22 14.47 -14.37 -1.97
C THR A 22 14.01 -14.02 -0.56
N ALA A 23 13.06 -13.10 -0.41
CA ALA A 23 12.45 -12.71 0.87
C ALA A 23 11.36 -13.69 1.33
N SER A 24 10.78 -14.48 0.44
CA SER A 24 9.81 -15.54 0.79
C SER A 24 10.41 -16.64 1.68
N GLY A 25 11.73 -16.85 1.61
CA GLY A 25 12.47 -17.75 2.50
C GLY A 25 12.97 -17.10 3.80
N ARG A 26 12.72 -15.80 4.03
CA ARG A 26 13.14 -15.08 5.22
C ARG A 26 12.12 -15.21 6.34
N SER A 27 12.57 -14.99 7.59
CA SER A 27 11.67 -14.96 8.74
C SER A 27 10.55 -13.94 8.54
N SER A 28 9.39 -14.22 9.13
CA SER A 28 8.22 -13.35 9.03
C SER A 28 8.54 -11.92 9.47
N ASP A 29 9.32 -11.73 10.53
CA ASP A 29 9.72 -10.39 11.00
C ASP A 29 10.56 -9.62 9.97
N MET A 30 11.45 -10.28 9.22
CA MET A 30 12.19 -9.62 8.13
C MET A 30 11.27 -9.16 7.01
N GLN A 31 10.24 -9.95 6.68
CA GLN A 31 9.25 -9.59 5.67
C GLN A 31 8.42 -8.38 6.15
N VAL A 32 8.01 -8.36 7.43
CA VAL A 32 7.32 -7.21 8.03
C VAL A 32 8.17 -5.94 7.93
N HIS A 33 9.45 -6.01 8.31
CA HIS A 33 10.35 -4.86 8.24
C HIS A 33 10.56 -4.38 6.79
N ALA A 34 10.64 -5.31 5.84
CA ALA A 34 10.76 -4.94 4.44
C ALA A 34 9.50 -4.22 3.92
N LEU A 35 8.30 -4.70 4.29
CA LEU A 35 7.05 -4.02 3.95
C LEU A 35 6.97 -2.61 4.57
N GLN A 36 7.40 -2.44 5.82
CA GLN A 36 7.47 -1.14 6.48
C GLN A 36 8.45 -0.19 5.77
N ASN A 37 9.62 -0.68 5.39
CA ASN A 37 10.63 0.10 4.68
C ASN A 37 10.14 0.54 3.30
N LEU A 38 9.46 -0.34 2.56
CA LEU A 38 8.83 0.01 1.28
C LEU A 38 7.73 1.06 1.46
N THR A 39 6.88 0.88 2.48
CA THR A 39 5.82 1.84 2.81
C THR A 39 6.42 3.22 3.12
N TYR A 40 7.47 3.25 3.92
CA TYR A 40 8.20 4.48 4.25
C TYR A 40 8.86 5.10 3.02
N LEU A 41 9.53 4.31 2.19
CA LEU A 41 10.18 4.80 0.97
C LEU A 41 9.16 5.45 0.02
N LEU A 42 8.01 4.81 -0.19
CA LEU A 42 6.94 5.35 -1.02
C LEU A 42 6.36 6.64 -0.44
N SER A 43 6.16 6.73 0.87
CA SER A 43 5.64 7.97 1.48
C SER A 43 6.62 9.14 1.41
N LYS A 44 7.92 8.86 1.40
CA LYS A 44 8.96 9.87 1.18
C LYS A 44 9.13 10.26 -0.28
N THR A 45 8.91 9.33 -1.20
CA THR A 45 9.05 9.55 -2.65
C THR A 45 7.84 10.29 -3.23
N PHE A 46 6.65 9.98 -2.72
CA PHE A 46 5.38 10.53 -3.17
C PHE A 46 4.67 11.26 -2.02
N PRO A 47 5.22 12.40 -1.55
CA PRO A 47 4.72 13.08 -0.36
C PRO A 47 3.35 13.75 -0.57
N SER A 48 2.93 13.96 -1.83
CA SER A 48 1.70 14.70 -2.15
C SER A 48 0.79 13.94 -3.13
N GLN A 49 1.27 12.85 -3.72
CA GLN A 49 0.49 12.01 -4.63
C GLN A 49 -0.29 10.96 -3.85
N PHE A 50 -1.43 10.58 -4.41
CA PHE A 50 -2.19 9.45 -3.87
C PHE A 50 -1.45 8.14 -4.16
N VAL A 51 -1.28 7.31 -3.14
CA VAL A 51 -0.74 5.96 -3.30
C VAL A 51 -1.87 4.97 -2.99
N PHE A 52 -2.17 4.11 -3.95
CA PHE A 52 -3.22 3.10 -3.84
C PHE A 52 -2.56 1.73 -3.73
N PRO A 53 -2.28 1.25 -2.51
CA PRO A 53 -1.70 -0.06 -2.30
C PRO A 53 -2.76 -1.15 -2.45
N VAL A 54 -2.36 -2.26 -3.05
CA VAL A 54 -3.05 -3.53 -3.07
C VAL A 54 -2.08 -4.56 -2.52
N LEU A 55 -2.60 -5.52 -1.77
CA LEU A 55 -1.81 -6.57 -1.18
C LEU A 55 -1.60 -7.67 -2.23
N GLY A 56 -0.33 -7.97 -2.53
CA GLY A 56 0.05 -9.02 -3.48
C GLY A 56 -0.17 -10.41 -2.89
N HIS A 57 0.09 -11.47 -3.65
CA HIS A 57 -0.07 -12.84 -3.15
C HIS A 57 1.04 -13.25 -2.18
N ASN A 58 2.25 -12.70 -2.38
CA ASN A 58 3.47 -13.04 -1.66
C ASN A 58 3.82 -12.03 -0.56
N ASP A 59 2.99 -10.99 -0.38
CA ASP A 59 3.23 -9.98 0.65
C ASP A 59 2.89 -10.54 2.05
N PRO A 60 3.57 -10.08 3.12
CA PRO A 60 3.21 -10.49 4.47
C PRO A 60 1.83 -9.92 4.84
N GLY A 61 0.93 -10.79 5.27
CA GLY A 61 -0.47 -10.48 5.56
C GLY A 61 -1.45 -10.85 4.44
N SER A 62 -1.00 -11.62 3.44
CA SER A 62 -1.84 -12.09 2.32
C SER A 62 -2.80 -13.18 2.71
N SER A 63 -2.40 -14.03 3.66
CA SER A 63 -3.17 -15.19 4.08
C SER A 63 -3.52 -15.14 5.58
N PRO A 64 -4.70 -15.67 5.98
CA PRO A 64 -5.03 -15.86 7.38
C PRO A 64 -3.99 -16.71 8.11
N GLY A 65 -3.62 -16.31 9.33
CA GLY A 65 -2.66 -17.05 10.17
C GLY A 65 -1.19 -16.64 10.00
N GLU A 66 -0.89 -15.70 9.10
CA GLU A 66 0.42 -15.08 9.00
C GLU A 66 0.72 -14.13 10.19
N ARG A 67 1.98 -13.71 10.28
CA ARG A 67 2.49 -12.78 11.31
C ARG A 67 1.78 -11.43 11.31
N LEU A 68 1.35 -10.97 10.13
CA LEU A 68 0.53 -9.77 9.96
C LEU A 68 -0.89 -10.21 9.59
N GLY A 69 -1.89 -9.54 10.14
CA GLY A 69 -3.25 -9.57 9.61
C GLY A 69 -3.56 -8.32 8.78
N TYR A 70 -4.72 -8.32 8.12
CA TYR A 70 -5.20 -7.16 7.38
C TYR A 70 -5.23 -5.87 8.22
N LYS A 71 -5.50 -5.97 9.53
CA LYS A 71 -5.48 -4.79 10.42
C LYS A 71 -4.09 -4.18 10.60
N ASP A 72 -3.06 -5.01 10.66
CA ASP A 72 -1.68 -4.55 10.83
C ASP A 72 -1.19 -3.88 9.55
N VAL A 73 -1.46 -4.50 8.40
CA VAL A 73 -1.10 -3.91 7.11
C VAL A 73 -1.90 -2.63 6.84
N GLY A 74 -3.19 -2.62 7.19
CA GLY A 74 -4.03 -1.41 7.11
C GLY A 74 -3.48 -0.27 7.97
N HIS A 75 -2.85 -0.56 9.11
CA HIS A 75 -2.20 0.46 9.94
C HIS A 75 -1.01 1.13 9.22
N PHE A 76 -0.22 0.39 8.45
CA PHE A 76 0.90 0.95 7.68
C PHE A 76 0.41 1.89 6.57
N TRP A 77 -0.72 1.56 5.95
CA TRP A 77 -1.26 2.27 4.78
C TRP A 77 -2.28 3.36 5.11
N ARG A 78 -2.63 3.54 6.39
CA ARG A 78 -3.62 4.54 6.84
C ARG A 78 -3.32 5.98 6.44
N GLN A 79 -2.06 6.27 6.10
CA GLN A 79 -1.63 7.59 5.63
C GLN A 79 -2.12 7.90 4.20
N TRP A 80 -2.43 6.88 3.40
CA TRP A 80 -2.84 7.03 2.00
C TRP A 80 -4.33 6.73 1.77
N LEU A 81 -4.94 5.95 2.65
CA LEU A 81 -6.29 5.45 2.49
C LEU A 81 -7.25 6.13 3.49
N PRO A 82 -8.44 6.56 3.04
CA PRO A 82 -9.43 7.08 3.98
C PRO A 82 -9.98 5.96 4.87
N THR A 83 -10.61 6.37 5.96
CA THR A 83 -11.11 5.49 7.02
C THR A 83 -12.03 4.38 6.48
N GLU A 84 -12.88 4.68 5.50
CA GLU A 84 -13.81 3.73 4.89
C GLU A 84 -13.08 2.62 4.12
N ALA A 85 -12.02 2.98 3.39
CA ALA A 85 -11.17 2.04 2.68
C ALA A 85 -10.43 1.14 3.66
N ILE A 86 -9.83 1.71 4.72
CA ILE A 86 -9.17 0.95 5.79
C ILE A 86 -10.15 -0.01 6.49
N ASN A 87 -11.36 0.45 6.81
CA ASN A 87 -12.37 -0.39 7.44
C ASN A 87 -12.82 -1.57 6.58
N THR A 88 -12.76 -1.42 5.25
CA THR A 88 -13.09 -2.49 4.30
C THR A 88 -11.90 -3.44 4.14
N PHE A 89 -10.69 -2.89 4.00
CA PHE A 89 -9.45 -3.66 3.97
C PHE A 89 -9.30 -4.56 5.20
N ASN A 90 -9.54 -4.01 6.40
CA ASN A 90 -9.45 -4.73 7.66
C ASN A 90 -10.41 -5.93 7.77
N LYS A 91 -11.40 -6.04 6.89
CA LYS A 91 -12.34 -7.17 6.78
C LYS A 91 -11.89 -8.20 5.73
N GLY A 92 -10.69 -8.08 5.18
CA GLY A 92 -10.16 -8.93 4.11
C GLY A 92 -10.86 -8.72 2.77
N LYS A 93 -11.45 -7.54 2.55
CA LYS A 93 -12.14 -7.23 1.29
C LYS A 93 -11.26 -6.37 0.40
N GLU A 94 -11.36 -6.63 -0.90
CA GLU A 94 -10.71 -5.83 -1.93
C GLU A 94 -11.15 -4.36 -1.84
N ILE A 95 -10.18 -3.45 -1.81
CA ILE A 95 -10.45 -2.00 -1.69
C ILE A 95 -10.51 -1.29 -3.05
N LEU A 96 -10.27 -1.99 -4.16
CA LEU A 96 -10.22 -1.40 -5.50
C LEU A 96 -11.50 -0.63 -5.84
N TYR A 97 -12.67 -1.17 -5.52
CA TYR A 97 -13.95 -0.48 -5.73
C TYR A 97 -14.06 0.83 -4.92
N ILE A 98 -13.57 0.84 -3.69
CA ILE A 98 -13.60 2.04 -2.83
C ILE A 98 -12.62 3.08 -3.35
N ILE A 99 -11.42 2.65 -3.76
CA ILE A 99 -10.42 3.49 -4.39
C ILE A 99 -11.00 4.15 -5.65
N LEU A 100 -11.58 3.37 -6.56
CA LEU A 100 -12.24 3.89 -7.77
C LEU A 100 -13.35 4.89 -7.46
N LYS A 101 -14.15 4.64 -6.42
CA LYS A 101 -15.20 5.56 -5.99
C LYS A 101 -14.62 6.87 -5.44
N ILE A 102 -13.53 6.81 -4.67
CA ILE A 102 -12.85 7.98 -4.12
C ILE A 102 -12.22 8.81 -5.24
N THR A 103 -11.50 8.15 -6.14
CA THR A 103 -10.80 8.84 -7.23
C THR A 103 -11.77 9.51 -8.18
N MET A 104 -12.89 8.88 -8.54
CA MET A 104 -13.97 9.52 -9.30
C MET A 104 -14.60 10.71 -8.54
N SER A 105 -14.77 10.60 -7.23
CA SER A 105 -15.34 11.70 -6.43
C SER A 105 -14.39 12.90 -6.29
N GLN A 106 -13.08 12.68 -6.38
CA GLN A 106 -12.06 13.71 -6.22
C GLN A 106 -11.54 14.24 -7.57
N ASN A 107 -12.11 13.79 -8.71
CA ASN A 107 -11.62 14.04 -10.07
C ASN A 107 -10.12 13.71 -10.24
N ILE A 108 -9.65 12.63 -9.60
CA ILE A 108 -8.29 12.11 -9.74
C ILE A 108 -8.17 11.22 -10.99
N ILE A 109 -9.29 10.68 -11.48
CA ILE A 109 -9.45 9.98 -12.76
C ILE A 109 -10.84 10.26 -13.34
#